data_AF-A0A2S6CEL8-F1
#
_entry.id   AF-A0A2S6CEL8-F1
#
_cell.length_a   1.000
_cell.length_b   1.000
_cell.length_c   1.000
_cell.angle_alpha   90.00
_cell.angle_beta   90.00
_cell.angle_gamma   90.00
#
_symmetry.space_group_name_H-M   'P 1'
#
loop_
_entity.id
_entity.type
_entity.pdbx_description
1 polymer ?
#
loop_
_entity_poly.entity_id
_entity_poly.type
_entity_poly.pdbx_seq_one_letter_code
_entity_poly.pdbx_strand_id
1 'polypeptide(L)'
;MSQAPHYYLIPATSGLCIQPTKDDIATAEINGEQIQQWLIERADANKVAFKNAGTGHYLRARGDYQGARVNQRPEKQYWVCEISNTPNAFWLKCDEGSTYLYNHIGSHKPNNPIFVSKPAKSSMPEMAWYIPACDDWKTSKGLEASSEFSSSEVQDRIREKERTLELKTAEMQKKLEEAEKREREALEFEQEARIKQEELAEKELELEAERKTMKKERVQQNGVARASGDDRHWSERFSRLQQRLEDAQKEIERLRVSSGTGDHDEVEDLRRELEAARKESRDSRGAYEALRESVDAGNTGPDGIKARRVHSATKEAEAASVGQRWAPPGFRAGRDSAVTTGDMIPITVKTEFSFLPRLR
;
A
#
# COMPACT_ATOMS: atom_id res chain seq x y z
N MET A 1 -42.52 33.67 -28.61
CA MET A 1 -41.58 33.46 -27.48
C MET A 1 -41.37 31.96 -27.36
N SER A 2 -40.16 31.44 -27.55
CA SER A 2 -39.89 30.00 -27.41
C SER A 2 -40.03 29.60 -25.95
N GLN A 3 -40.80 28.57 -25.65
CA GLN A 3 -40.82 28.00 -24.31
C GLN A 3 -39.41 27.51 -23.95
N ALA A 4 -38.96 27.78 -22.73
CA ALA A 4 -37.69 27.27 -22.26
C ALA A 4 -37.73 25.73 -22.30
N PRO A 5 -36.67 25.07 -22.79
CA PRO A 5 -36.64 23.62 -22.86
C PRO A 5 -36.72 23.00 -21.45
N HIS A 6 -37.46 21.92 -21.34
CA HIS A 6 -37.57 21.11 -20.12
C HIS A 6 -36.62 19.92 -20.22
N TYR A 7 -36.07 19.49 -19.09
CA TYR A 7 -35.11 18.39 -19.00
C TYR A 7 -35.50 17.39 -17.94
N TYR A 8 -35.08 16.14 -18.12
CA TYR A 8 -35.05 15.17 -17.04
C TYR A 8 -33.67 15.12 -16.40
N LEU A 9 -33.63 14.72 -15.12
CA LEU A 9 -32.39 14.37 -14.43
C LEU A 9 -32.45 12.89 -14.11
N ILE A 10 -31.60 12.11 -14.77
CA ILE A 10 -31.62 10.64 -14.74
C ILE A 10 -30.26 10.15 -14.25
N PRO A 11 -30.16 9.42 -13.12
CA PRO A 11 -28.91 8.77 -12.74
C PRO A 11 -28.51 7.77 -13.82
N ALA A 12 -27.22 7.75 -14.16
CA ALA A 12 -26.69 6.84 -15.16
C ALA A 12 -26.83 5.36 -14.76
N THR A 13 -27.04 5.07 -13.47
CA THR A 13 -27.14 3.71 -12.94
C THR A 13 -28.56 3.12 -12.97
N SER A 14 -29.62 3.94 -13.08
CA SER A 14 -31.00 3.46 -12.84
C SER A 14 -31.92 3.56 -14.06
N GLY A 15 -31.69 4.52 -14.96
CA GLY A 15 -32.65 4.82 -16.04
C GLY A 15 -33.97 5.44 -15.53
N LEU A 16 -34.07 5.74 -14.23
CA LEU A 16 -35.20 6.42 -13.60
C LEU A 16 -34.94 7.92 -13.56
N CYS A 17 -35.97 8.77 -13.61
CA CYS A 17 -35.78 10.20 -13.37
C CYS A 17 -35.90 10.52 -11.88
N ILE A 18 -35.41 11.69 -11.46
CA ILE A 18 -35.68 12.18 -10.10
C ILE A 18 -36.94 13.02 -10.08
N GLN A 19 -37.69 12.88 -9.00
CA GLN A 19 -38.86 13.70 -8.73
C GLN A 19 -38.88 14.14 -7.26
N PRO A 20 -39.43 15.33 -6.99
CA PRO A 20 -39.75 15.79 -5.65
C PRO A 20 -40.79 14.89 -4.97
N THR A 21 -40.57 14.70 -3.68
CA THR A 21 -41.54 14.12 -2.74
C THR A 21 -41.86 15.18 -1.68
N LYS A 22 -42.64 14.83 -0.64
CA LYS A 22 -43.05 15.78 0.41
C LYS A 22 -41.86 16.51 1.05
N ASP A 23 -40.77 15.79 1.33
CA ASP A 23 -39.65 16.34 2.12
C ASP A 23 -38.28 16.21 1.42
N ASP A 24 -38.17 15.40 0.37
CA ASP A 24 -36.91 15.04 -0.29
C ASP A 24 -37.08 14.84 -1.79
N ILE A 25 -36.00 14.46 -2.48
CA ILE A 25 -36.02 14.04 -3.89
C ILE A 25 -35.65 12.56 -3.99
N ALA A 26 -36.39 11.82 -4.82
CA ALA A 26 -36.20 10.39 -5.02
C ALA A 26 -36.36 9.99 -6.50
N THR A 27 -35.88 8.81 -6.85
CA THR A 27 -36.06 8.24 -8.19
C THR A 27 -37.51 7.81 -8.45
N ALA A 28 -37.96 7.91 -9.69
CA ALA A 28 -39.28 7.47 -10.15
C ALA A 28 -39.28 7.10 -11.64
N GLU A 29 -40.28 6.30 -12.02
CA GLU A 29 -40.51 5.97 -13.43
C GLU A 29 -40.90 7.21 -14.22
N ILE A 30 -40.36 7.34 -15.43
CA ILE A 30 -40.62 8.49 -16.30
C ILE A 30 -42.08 8.43 -16.79
N ASN A 31 -42.90 9.36 -16.32
CA ASN A 31 -44.32 9.47 -16.65
C ASN A 31 -44.67 10.76 -17.42
N GLY A 32 -43.72 11.70 -17.53
CA GLY A 32 -43.91 12.96 -18.25
C GLY A 32 -44.60 14.06 -17.46
N GLU A 33 -44.86 13.87 -16.18
CA GLU A 33 -45.44 14.90 -15.31
C GLU A 33 -44.47 16.07 -15.09
N GLN A 34 -45.02 17.27 -14.91
CA GLN A 34 -44.21 18.47 -14.67
C GLN A 34 -43.34 18.38 -13.42
N ILE A 35 -43.74 17.57 -12.43
CA ILE A 35 -42.93 17.33 -11.22
C ILE A 35 -41.63 16.59 -11.52
N GLN A 36 -41.51 15.89 -12.65
CA GLN A 36 -40.29 15.22 -13.09
C GLN A 36 -39.41 16.11 -13.98
N GLN A 37 -39.94 17.25 -14.42
CA GLN A 37 -39.31 18.13 -15.40
C GLN A 37 -38.57 19.28 -14.72
N TRP A 38 -37.40 19.61 -15.26
CA TRP A 38 -36.51 20.61 -14.72
C TRP A 38 -36.15 21.64 -15.81
N LEU A 39 -36.29 22.91 -15.46
CA LEU A 39 -35.80 24.05 -16.21
C LEU A 39 -34.36 24.32 -15.76
N ILE A 40 -33.47 24.52 -16.73
CA ILE A 40 -32.05 24.78 -16.46
C ILE A 40 -31.78 26.27 -16.62
N GLU A 41 -31.46 26.93 -15.52
CA GLU A 41 -31.04 28.33 -15.50
C GLU A 41 -29.51 28.40 -15.43
N ARG A 42 -28.87 28.90 -16.50
CA ARG A 42 -27.41 29.03 -16.56
C ARG A 42 -26.95 30.32 -15.91
N ALA A 43 -25.96 30.22 -15.02
CA ALA A 43 -25.21 31.39 -14.54
C ALA A 43 -23.91 31.59 -15.31
N ASP A 44 -23.27 30.50 -15.75
CA ASP A 44 -22.02 30.51 -16.50
C ASP A 44 -21.97 29.29 -17.46
N ALA A 45 -20.86 29.11 -18.18
CA ALA A 45 -20.65 28.02 -19.14
C ALA A 45 -20.88 26.61 -18.55
N ASN A 46 -20.50 26.41 -17.29
CA ASN A 46 -20.64 25.12 -16.58
C ASN A 46 -21.46 25.21 -15.29
N LYS A 47 -21.99 26.37 -14.92
CA LYS A 47 -22.77 26.57 -13.69
C LYS A 47 -24.26 26.68 -14.00
N VAL A 48 -25.04 25.78 -13.42
CA VAL A 48 -26.49 25.68 -13.66
C VAL A 48 -27.28 25.56 -12.37
N ALA A 49 -28.49 26.09 -12.36
CA ALA A 49 -29.49 25.82 -11.34
C ALA A 49 -30.65 25.06 -11.98
N PHE A 50 -31.15 24.03 -11.29
CA PHE A 50 -32.28 23.23 -11.75
C PHE A 50 -33.54 23.67 -11.02
N LYS A 51 -34.47 24.29 -11.74
CA LYS A 51 -35.77 24.71 -11.22
C LYS A 51 -36.83 23.73 -11.68
N ASN A 52 -37.59 23.16 -10.76
CA ASN A 52 -38.62 22.20 -11.13
C ASN A 52 -39.82 22.88 -11.77
N ALA A 53 -40.36 22.28 -12.83
CA ALA A 53 -41.46 22.86 -13.59
C ALA A 53 -42.79 22.79 -12.82
N GLY A 54 -43.01 21.72 -12.04
CA GLY A 54 -44.24 21.55 -11.26
C GLY A 54 -44.29 22.40 -9.99
N THR A 55 -43.19 22.46 -9.23
CA THR A 55 -43.17 23.16 -7.93
C THR A 55 -42.59 24.58 -7.99
N GLY A 56 -41.84 24.92 -9.04
CA GLY A 56 -41.12 26.21 -9.14
C GLY A 56 -39.93 26.36 -8.19
N HIS A 57 -39.62 25.34 -7.39
CA HIS A 57 -38.48 25.33 -6.45
C HIS A 57 -37.21 24.78 -7.09
N TYR A 58 -36.06 25.08 -6.52
CA TYR A 58 -34.74 24.65 -7.00
C TYR A 58 -34.26 23.37 -6.33
N LEU A 59 -33.51 22.58 -7.09
CA LEU A 59 -32.74 21.43 -6.60
C LEU A 59 -31.65 21.90 -5.63
N ARG A 60 -31.77 21.52 -4.36
CA ARG A 60 -30.88 21.99 -3.29
C ARG A 60 -30.38 20.84 -2.42
N ALA A 61 -29.09 20.83 -2.10
CA ALA A 61 -28.55 19.99 -1.04
C ALA A 61 -28.82 20.66 0.32
N ARG A 62 -29.22 19.89 1.33
CA ARG A 62 -29.44 20.43 2.69
C ARG A 62 -28.15 20.89 3.39
N GLY A 63 -27.01 20.47 2.86
CA GLY A 63 -25.67 20.85 3.31
C GLY A 63 -24.62 20.36 2.32
N ASP A 64 -23.37 20.73 2.55
CA ASP A 64 -22.21 20.41 1.72
C ASP A 64 -21.41 19.18 2.22
N TYR A 65 -21.90 18.49 3.26
CA TYR A 65 -21.26 17.31 3.83
C TYR A 65 -21.74 16.01 3.18
N GLN A 66 -20.92 14.97 3.29
CA GLN A 66 -21.22 13.65 2.73
C GLN A 66 -22.48 13.04 3.37
N GLY A 67 -23.41 12.60 2.52
CA GLY A 67 -24.69 12.02 2.97
C GLY A 67 -25.77 13.05 3.27
N ALA A 68 -25.55 14.34 2.98
CA ALA A 68 -26.62 15.32 3.07
C ALA A 68 -27.71 15.02 2.03
N ARG A 69 -28.98 15.04 2.45
CA ARG A 69 -30.13 14.82 1.57
C ARG A 69 -30.31 15.97 0.59
N VAL A 70 -30.85 15.64 -0.58
CA VAL A 70 -31.22 16.61 -1.60
C VAL A 70 -32.73 16.79 -1.59
N ASN A 71 -33.18 18.03 -1.61
CA ASN A 71 -34.59 18.39 -1.58
C ASN A 71 -34.87 19.58 -2.51
N GLN A 72 -36.07 20.14 -2.38
CA GLN A 72 -36.46 21.34 -3.09
C GLN A 72 -36.63 22.53 -2.16
N ARG A 73 -36.12 23.69 -2.59
CA ARG A 73 -36.20 24.93 -1.85
C ARG A 73 -36.42 26.13 -2.78
N PRO A 74 -37.11 27.20 -2.34
CA PRO A 74 -37.22 28.44 -3.13
C PRO A 74 -35.86 29.09 -3.40
N GLU A 75 -34.90 28.91 -2.51
CA GLU A 75 -33.55 29.46 -2.63
C GLU A 75 -32.74 28.71 -3.70
N LYS A 76 -32.26 29.48 -4.67
CA LYS A 76 -31.41 28.97 -5.76
C LYS A 76 -30.09 28.42 -5.22
N GLN A 77 -29.68 27.26 -5.73
CA GLN A 77 -28.35 26.71 -5.55
C GLN A 77 -27.80 26.33 -6.93
N TYR A 78 -26.52 26.64 -7.14
CA TYR A 78 -25.81 26.32 -8.37
C TYR A 78 -25.06 25.00 -8.26
N TRP A 79 -25.03 24.30 -9.40
CA TRP A 79 -24.34 23.05 -9.62
C TRP A 79 -23.34 23.26 -10.76
N VAL A 80 -22.11 22.80 -10.56
CA VAL A 80 -21.07 22.78 -11.59
C VAL A 80 -21.19 21.46 -12.34
N CYS A 81 -21.45 21.53 -13.65
CA CYS A 81 -21.47 20.39 -14.55
C CYS A 81 -20.04 20.04 -14.97
N GLU A 82 -19.54 18.90 -14.51
CA GLU A 82 -18.25 18.32 -14.90
C GLU A 82 -18.48 17.14 -15.85
N ILE A 83 -17.59 16.95 -16.82
CA ILE A 83 -17.66 15.81 -17.74
C ILE A 83 -17.32 14.54 -16.96
N SER A 84 -18.19 13.53 -17.04
CA SER A 84 -17.92 12.23 -16.43
C SER A 84 -17.20 11.29 -17.41
N ASN A 85 -16.62 10.21 -16.89
CA ASN A 85 -16.09 9.13 -17.72
C ASN A 85 -17.20 8.30 -18.41
N THR A 86 -18.45 8.46 -17.98
CA THR A 86 -19.60 7.79 -18.60
C THR A 86 -20.04 8.60 -19.83
N PRO A 87 -20.13 7.98 -21.03
CA PRO A 87 -20.46 8.69 -22.27
C PRO A 87 -21.75 9.49 -22.14
N ASN A 88 -21.73 10.78 -22.54
CA ASN A 88 -22.87 11.70 -22.50
C ASN A 88 -23.46 11.96 -21.10
N ALA A 89 -22.75 11.62 -20.02
CA ALA A 89 -23.17 11.91 -18.64
C ALA A 89 -22.27 12.93 -17.96
N PHE A 90 -22.81 13.59 -16.94
CA PHE A 90 -22.15 14.65 -16.18
C PHE A 90 -22.08 14.29 -14.70
N TRP A 91 -21.02 14.76 -14.04
CA TRP A 91 -21.00 14.87 -12.58
C TRP A 91 -21.53 16.24 -12.20
N LEU A 92 -22.45 16.28 -11.22
CA LEU A 92 -23.08 17.52 -10.76
C LEU A 92 -22.52 17.89 -9.38
N LYS A 93 -21.52 18.75 -9.36
CA LYS A 93 -20.85 19.21 -8.14
C LYS A 93 -21.59 20.39 -7.52
N CYS A 94 -21.77 20.39 -6.21
CA CYS A 94 -22.27 21.56 -5.48
C CYS A 94 -21.28 22.73 -5.59
N ASP A 95 -21.71 23.91 -6.04
CA ASP A 95 -20.82 25.08 -6.18
C ASP A 95 -20.24 25.56 -4.84
N GLU A 96 -21.01 25.39 -3.75
CA GLU A 96 -20.64 25.80 -2.40
C GLU A 96 -19.67 24.80 -1.71
N GLY A 97 -19.32 23.66 -2.34
CA GLY A 97 -18.54 22.62 -1.67
C GLY A 97 -17.82 21.63 -2.59
N SER A 98 -17.44 20.48 -2.01
CA SER A 98 -16.69 19.41 -2.71
C SER A 98 -17.50 18.13 -2.89
N THR A 99 -18.83 18.23 -2.83
CA THR A 99 -19.74 17.09 -2.93
C THR A 99 -20.52 17.09 -4.23
N TYR A 100 -20.91 15.90 -4.66
CA TYR A 100 -21.55 15.62 -5.95
C TYR A 100 -22.91 15.00 -5.73
N LEU A 101 -23.86 15.31 -6.62
CA LEU A 101 -25.16 14.66 -6.65
C LEU A 101 -24.99 13.15 -6.84
N TYR A 102 -25.61 12.37 -5.96
CA TYR A 102 -25.35 10.95 -5.80
C TYR A 102 -26.66 10.18 -5.70
N ASN A 103 -26.85 9.20 -6.59
CA ASN A 103 -27.94 8.24 -6.51
C ASN A 103 -27.57 7.16 -5.47
N HIS A 104 -28.28 7.14 -4.34
CA HIS A 104 -27.91 6.25 -3.24
C HIS A 104 -27.78 4.80 -3.70
N ILE A 105 -26.64 4.15 -3.39
CA ILE A 105 -26.36 2.74 -3.71
C ILE A 105 -26.57 2.35 -5.18
N GLY A 106 -26.64 3.31 -6.10
CA GLY A 106 -26.89 3.06 -7.52
C GLY A 106 -28.22 2.36 -7.82
N SER A 107 -29.20 2.42 -6.90
CA SER A 107 -30.44 1.63 -7.00
C SER A 107 -31.19 1.89 -8.31
N HIS A 108 -31.65 0.80 -8.94
CA HIS A 108 -32.53 0.79 -10.12
C HIS A 108 -34.01 0.69 -9.72
N LYS A 109 -34.34 0.83 -8.43
CA LYS A 109 -35.72 0.81 -7.94
C LYS A 109 -36.25 2.25 -7.74
N PRO A 110 -37.55 2.49 -7.97
CA PRO A 110 -38.20 3.75 -7.59
C PRO A 110 -38.09 4.04 -6.09
N ASN A 111 -38.35 5.29 -5.72
CA ASN A 111 -38.28 5.81 -4.35
C ASN A 111 -36.88 5.72 -3.72
N ASN A 112 -35.82 5.68 -4.53
CA ASN A 112 -34.46 5.75 -4.01
C ASN A 112 -34.08 7.21 -3.71
N PRO A 113 -33.69 7.55 -2.48
CA PRO A 113 -33.34 8.91 -2.11
C PRO A 113 -32.06 9.41 -2.80
N ILE A 114 -32.04 10.70 -3.09
CA ILE A 114 -30.87 11.39 -3.66
C ILE A 114 -30.12 12.14 -2.57
N PHE A 115 -28.80 12.00 -2.57
CA PHE A 115 -27.90 12.66 -1.63
C PHE A 115 -26.81 13.44 -2.36
N VAL A 116 -25.98 14.14 -1.61
CA VAL A 116 -24.66 14.54 -2.06
C VAL A 116 -23.57 13.71 -1.36
N SER A 117 -22.50 13.41 -2.08
CA SER A 117 -21.39 12.62 -1.55
C SER A 117 -20.04 13.12 -2.07
N LYS A 118 -18.96 12.86 -1.32
CA LYS A 118 -17.60 13.12 -1.81
C LYS A 118 -17.21 12.05 -2.82
N PRO A 119 -16.45 12.39 -3.87
CA PRO A 119 -16.06 11.43 -4.88
C PRO A 119 -15.16 10.35 -4.27
N ALA A 120 -15.52 9.08 -4.46
CA ALA A 120 -14.69 7.94 -4.14
C ALA A 120 -14.67 7.02 -5.36
N LYS A 121 -13.55 6.35 -5.64
CA LYS A 121 -13.40 5.54 -6.88
C LYS A 121 -14.53 4.53 -7.08
N SER A 122 -15.03 3.93 -6.00
CA SER A 122 -16.13 2.96 -6.03
C SER A 122 -17.51 3.57 -6.23
N SER A 123 -17.70 4.87 -6.01
CA SER A 123 -19.00 5.56 -6.07
C SER A 123 -19.16 6.51 -7.27
N MET A 124 -18.17 6.55 -8.17
CA MET A 124 -18.19 7.42 -9.35
C MET A 124 -19.33 7.11 -10.32
N PRO A 125 -19.69 5.83 -10.59
CA PRO A 125 -20.83 5.52 -11.47
C PRO A 125 -22.16 6.09 -10.97
N GLU A 126 -22.39 6.05 -9.66
CA GLU A 126 -23.62 6.55 -9.00
C GLU A 126 -23.71 8.08 -8.95
N MET A 127 -22.62 8.78 -9.25
CA MET A 127 -22.57 10.25 -9.34
C MET A 127 -22.76 10.77 -10.77
N ALA A 128 -22.86 9.89 -11.77
CA ALA A 128 -23.05 10.27 -13.16
C ALA A 128 -24.54 10.45 -13.50
N TRP A 129 -24.84 11.52 -14.24
CA TRP A 129 -26.21 11.94 -14.57
C TRP A 129 -26.39 12.23 -16.05
N TYR A 130 -27.45 11.69 -16.63
CA TYR A 130 -27.96 12.11 -17.94
C TYR A 130 -28.94 13.27 -17.77
N ILE A 131 -28.86 14.24 -18.68
CA ILE A 131 -29.71 15.44 -18.70
C ILE A 131 -30.39 15.57 -20.09
N PRO A 132 -31.25 14.63 -20.49
CA PRO A 132 -31.91 14.68 -21.79
C PRO A 132 -33.04 15.72 -21.82
N ALA A 133 -33.33 16.26 -23.01
CA ALA A 133 -34.49 17.13 -23.20
C ALA A 133 -35.79 16.30 -23.10
N CYS A 134 -36.84 16.91 -22.56
CA CYS A 134 -38.17 16.30 -22.43
C CYS A 134 -38.92 16.17 -23.76
N ASP A 135 -38.39 16.67 -24.88
CA ASP A 135 -39.02 16.46 -26.19
C ASP A 135 -38.60 15.09 -26.77
N ASP A 136 -37.44 14.56 -26.36
CA ASP A 136 -36.87 13.33 -26.93
C ASP A 136 -37.54 12.04 -26.42
N TRP A 137 -38.17 12.05 -25.23
CA TRP A 137 -38.75 10.83 -24.64
C TRP A 137 -40.08 10.39 -25.27
N LYS A 138 -40.84 11.32 -25.88
CA LYS A 138 -42.10 10.96 -26.55
C LYS A 138 -41.84 10.25 -27.86
N THR A 139 -40.76 10.62 -28.54
CA THR A 139 -40.36 10.08 -29.84
C THR A 139 -39.97 8.60 -29.75
N SER A 140 -39.47 8.13 -28.60
CA SER A 140 -39.11 6.72 -28.38
C SER A 140 -40.31 5.83 -28.05
N LYS A 141 -41.41 6.37 -27.49
CA LYS A 141 -42.68 5.63 -27.32
C LYS A 141 -43.57 5.64 -28.58
N GLY A 142 -43.31 6.53 -29.53
CA GLY A 142 -44.14 6.72 -30.73
C GLY A 142 -43.79 5.86 -31.96
N LEU A 143 -42.77 4.98 -31.89
CA LEU A 143 -42.34 4.17 -33.03
C LEU A 143 -43.18 2.90 -33.29
N GLU A 144 -44.38 2.79 -32.70
CA GLU A 144 -45.34 1.71 -33.00
C GLU A 144 -46.60 2.17 -33.77
N ALA A 145 -46.72 3.45 -34.16
CA ALA A 145 -47.95 3.97 -34.75
C ALA A 145 -47.78 4.76 -36.06
N SER A 146 -47.00 4.24 -37.00
CA SER A 146 -47.13 4.60 -38.42
C SER A 146 -47.17 3.34 -39.29
N SER A 147 -48.31 2.68 -39.18
CA SER A 147 -48.85 1.72 -40.13
C SER A 147 -49.04 2.41 -41.49
N GLU A 148 -48.10 2.19 -42.42
CA GLU A 148 -48.34 2.09 -43.88
C GLU A 148 -47.06 1.68 -44.66
N PHE A 149 -46.23 0.79 -44.09
CA PHE A 149 -45.22 0.05 -44.87
C PHE A 149 -45.72 -1.36 -45.14
N SER A 150 -45.58 -1.80 -46.40
CA SER A 150 -46.14 -3.07 -46.86
C SER A 150 -45.63 -4.24 -46.01
N SER A 151 -46.54 -5.13 -45.61
CA SER A 151 -46.27 -6.27 -44.71
C SER A 151 -45.10 -7.17 -45.17
N SER A 152 -44.82 -7.19 -46.48
CA SER A 152 -43.71 -7.95 -47.06
C SER A 152 -42.32 -7.34 -46.76
N GLU A 153 -42.17 -6.03 -46.90
CA GLU A 153 -40.88 -5.36 -46.69
C GLU A 153 -40.48 -5.35 -45.20
N VAL A 154 -41.48 -5.32 -44.31
CA VAL A 154 -41.27 -5.45 -42.87
C VAL A 154 -40.80 -6.87 -42.52
N GLN A 155 -41.39 -7.91 -43.11
CA GLN A 155 -40.96 -9.29 -42.89
C GLN A 155 -39.55 -9.57 -43.41
N ASP A 156 -39.17 -9.02 -44.58
CA ASP A 156 -37.83 -9.20 -45.12
C ASP A 156 -36.76 -8.48 -44.27
N ARG A 157 -37.07 -7.28 -43.77
CA ARG A 157 -36.19 -6.57 -42.83
C ARG A 157 -36.05 -7.30 -41.49
N ILE A 158 -37.11 -7.94 -40.99
CA ILE A 158 -37.05 -8.74 -39.76
C ILE A 158 -36.13 -9.94 -39.98
N ARG A 159 -36.28 -10.69 -41.08
CA ARG A 159 -35.42 -11.84 -41.41
C ARG A 159 -33.96 -11.45 -41.61
N GLU A 160 -33.70 -10.31 -42.23
CA GLU A 160 -32.33 -9.80 -42.38
C GLU A 160 -31.72 -9.43 -41.01
N LYS A 161 -32.50 -8.75 -40.15
CA LYS A 161 -32.07 -8.45 -38.79
C LYS A 161 -31.82 -9.72 -37.96
N GLU A 162 -32.68 -10.72 -38.05
CA GLU A 162 -32.50 -12.01 -37.38
C GLU A 162 -31.21 -12.69 -37.81
N ARG A 163 -30.92 -12.77 -39.12
CA ARG A 163 -29.65 -13.31 -39.63
C ARG A 163 -28.43 -12.52 -39.15
N THR A 164 -28.52 -11.18 -39.12
CA THR A 164 -27.41 -10.37 -38.61
C THR A 164 -27.21 -10.53 -37.11
N LEU A 165 -28.28 -10.76 -36.34
CA LEU A 165 -28.21 -11.05 -34.92
C LEU A 165 -27.59 -12.42 -34.68
N GLU A 166 -27.99 -13.45 -35.44
CA GLU A 166 -27.40 -14.79 -35.36
C GLU A 166 -25.90 -14.79 -35.69
N LEU A 167 -25.48 -14.03 -36.72
CA LEU A 167 -24.07 -13.88 -37.04
C LEU A 167 -23.29 -13.19 -35.90
N LYS A 168 -23.88 -12.15 -35.29
CA LYS A 168 -23.26 -11.44 -34.16
C LYS A 168 -23.20 -12.28 -32.89
N THR A 169 -24.21 -13.10 -32.62
CA THR A 169 -24.20 -14.00 -31.45
C THR A 169 -23.17 -15.11 -31.65
N ALA A 170 -23.06 -15.68 -32.85
CA ALA A 170 -22.01 -16.66 -33.17
C ALA A 170 -20.60 -16.05 -33.08
N GLU A 171 -20.41 -14.82 -33.58
CA GLU A 171 -19.12 -14.11 -33.45
C GLU A 171 -18.76 -13.83 -31.99
N MET A 172 -19.75 -13.43 -31.17
CA MET A 172 -19.56 -13.19 -29.75
C MET A 172 -19.22 -14.48 -29.00
N GLN A 173 -19.91 -15.59 -29.29
CA GLN A 173 -19.60 -16.89 -28.71
C GLN A 173 -18.18 -17.34 -29.07
N LYS A 174 -17.77 -17.19 -30.33
CA LYS A 174 -16.40 -17.49 -30.75
C LYS A 174 -15.35 -16.66 -30.00
N LYS A 175 -15.63 -15.36 -29.76
CA LYS A 175 -14.74 -14.49 -28.98
C LYS A 175 -14.67 -14.90 -27.51
N LEU A 176 -15.77 -15.37 -26.94
CA LEU A 176 -15.79 -15.89 -25.57
C LEU A 176 -14.97 -17.19 -25.46
N GLU A 177 -15.12 -18.12 -26.40
CA GLU A 177 -14.32 -19.35 -26.43
C GLU A 177 -12.81 -19.06 -26.58
N GLU A 178 -12.45 -18.09 -27.42
CA GLU A 178 -11.05 -17.68 -27.59
C GLU A 178 -10.49 -17.01 -26.32
N ALA A 179 -11.31 -16.20 -25.62
CA ALA A 179 -10.92 -15.60 -24.36
C ALA A 179 -10.73 -16.65 -23.26
N GLU A 180 -11.64 -17.63 -23.16
CA GLU A 180 -11.53 -18.73 -22.21
C GLU A 180 -10.29 -19.59 -22.48
N LYS A 181 -9.96 -19.84 -23.75
CA LYS A 181 -8.73 -20.54 -24.12
C LYS A 181 -7.48 -19.79 -23.64
N ARG A 182 -7.42 -18.46 -23.83
CA ARG A 182 -6.30 -17.64 -23.36
C ARG A 182 -6.19 -17.62 -21.83
N GLU A 183 -7.32 -17.62 -21.13
CA GLU A 183 -7.33 -17.70 -19.67
C GLU A 183 -6.76 -19.03 -19.17
N ARG A 184 -7.12 -20.15 -19.81
CA ARG A 184 -6.53 -21.46 -19.49
C ARG A 184 -5.03 -21.50 -19.76
N GLU A 185 -4.57 -21.00 -20.90
CA GLU A 185 -3.13 -20.93 -21.23
C GLU A 185 -2.37 -20.03 -20.23
N ALA A 186 -2.97 -18.93 -19.77
CA ALA A 186 -2.36 -18.06 -18.76
C ALA A 186 -2.26 -18.73 -17.38
N LEU A 187 -3.29 -19.49 -16.98
CA LEU A 187 -3.28 -20.25 -15.73
C LEU A 187 -2.24 -21.39 -15.76
N GLU A 188 -2.10 -22.09 -16.88
CA GLU A 188 -1.05 -23.11 -17.06
C GLU A 188 0.35 -22.49 -16.95
N PHE A 189 0.57 -21.33 -17.57
CA PHE A 189 1.84 -20.61 -17.47
C PHE A 189 2.13 -20.16 -16.03
N GLU A 190 1.12 -19.68 -15.30
CA GLU A 190 1.28 -19.28 -13.89
C GLU A 190 1.60 -20.48 -12.99
N GLN A 191 0.96 -21.62 -13.20
CA GLN A 191 1.26 -22.86 -12.48
C GLN A 191 2.68 -23.34 -12.77
N GLU A 192 3.13 -23.33 -14.02
CA GLU A 192 4.50 -23.70 -14.38
C GLU A 192 5.53 -22.76 -13.74
N ALA A 193 5.26 -21.45 -13.73
CA ALA A 193 6.12 -20.45 -13.09
C ALA A 193 6.22 -20.68 -11.57
N ARG A 194 5.12 -21.04 -10.92
CA ARG A 194 5.09 -21.36 -9.50
C ARG A 194 5.89 -22.63 -9.18
N ILE A 195 5.73 -23.69 -9.96
CA ILE A 195 6.52 -24.93 -9.79
C ILE A 195 8.02 -24.63 -9.91
N LYS A 196 8.42 -23.82 -10.89
CA LYS A 196 9.84 -23.41 -11.05
C LYS A 196 10.35 -22.60 -9.85
N GLN A 197 9.53 -21.75 -9.25
CA GLN A 197 9.92 -21.02 -8.04
C GLN A 197 10.08 -21.94 -6.84
N GLU A 198 9.19 -22.91 -6.67
CA GLU A 198 9.27 -23.91 -5.61
C GLU A 198 10.53 -24.79 -5.77
N GLU A 199 10.86 -25.22 -7.00
CA GLU A 199 12.09 -25.98 -7.29
C GLU A 199 13.37 -25.16 -7.01
N LEU A 200 13.37 -23.86 -7.33
CA LEU A 200 14.50 -22.98 -7.02
C LEU A 200 14.68 -22.78 -5.51
N ALA A 201 13.58 -22.66 -4.76
CA ALA A 201 13.62 -22.53 -3.31
C ALA A 201 14.15 -23.81 -2.63
N GLU A 202 13.76 -24.99 -3.14
CA GLU A 202 14.28 -26.27 -2.64
C GLU A 202 15.80 -26.41 -2.87
N LYS A 203 16.28 -26.04 -4.06
CA LYS A 203 17.72 -26.01 -4.37
C LYS A 203 18.50 -25.03 -3.49
N GLU A 204 17.92 -23.89 -3.15
CA GLU A 204 18.56 -22.92 -2.25
C GLU A 204 18.69 -23.47 -0.82
N LEU A 205 17.66 -24.17 -0.33
CA LEU A 205 17.68 -24.83 0.98
C LEU A 205 18.73 -25.95 1.03
N GLU A 206 18.86 -26.74 -0.03
CA GLU A 206 19.89 -27.79 -0.13
C GLU A 206 21.30 -27.19 -0.08
N LEU A 207 21.55 -26.12 -0.85
CA LEU A 207 22.82 -25.39 -0.82
C LEU A 207 23.11 -24.76 0.56
N GLU A 208 22.10 -24.29 1.27
CA GLU A 208 22.28 -23.76 2.62
C GLU A 208 22.63 -24.86 3.63
N ALA A 209 22.03 -26.05 3.48
CA ALA A 209 22.36 -27.22 4.28
C ALA A 209 23.81 -27.68 4.05
N GLU A 210 24.24 -27.76 2.79
CA GLU A 210 25.64 -28.08 2.43
C GLU A 210 26.63 -27.03 2.97
N ARG A 211 26.29 -25.74 2.90
CA ARG A 211 27.13 -24.68 3.49
C ARG A 211 27.25 -24.84 5.01
N LYS A 212 26.17 -25.25 5.69
CA LYS A 212 26.18 -25.49 7.14
C LYS A 212 27.03 -26.70 7.51
N THR A 213 27.00 -27.79 6.74
CA THR A 213 27.83 -28.98 7.00
C THR A 213 29.31 -28.67 6.77
N MET A 214 29.67 -28.04 5.66
CA MET A 214 31.05 -27.61 5.38
C MET A 214 31.61 -26.65 6.44
N LYS A 215 30.78 -25.73 6.95
CA LYS A 215 31.20 -24.81 8.02
C LYS A 215 31.47 -25.55 9.33
N LYS A 216 30.65 -26.56 9.69
CA LYS A 216 30.87 -27.38 10.89
C LYS A 216 32.18 -28.17 10.79
N GLU A 217 32.45 -28.78 9.65
CA GLU A 217 33.68 -29.55 9.41
C GLU A 217 34.93 -28.67 9.52
N ARG A 218 34.88 -27.45 8.96
CA ARG A 218 35.98 -26.48 9.04
C ARG A 218 36.22 -25.95 10.46
N VAL A 219 35.17 -25.81 11.27
CA VAL A 219 35.31 -25.40 12.68
C VAL A 219 35.90 -26.54 13.52
N GLN A 220 35.53 -27.80 13.27
CA GLN A 220 36.13 -28.95 13.96
C GLN A 220 37.63 -29.09 13.65
N GLN A 221 38.04 -28.94 12.39
CA GLN A 221 39.47 -28.99 12.02
C GLN A 221 40.28 -27.84 12.66
N ASN A 222 39.73 -26.63 12.73
CA ASN A 222 40.43 -25.48 13.33
C ASN A 222 40.36 -25.43 14.87
N GLY A 223 39.35 -26.04 15.49
CA GLY A 223 39.20 -26.09 16.95
C GLY A 223 40.23 -27.00 17.63
N VAL A 224 40.58 -28.11 17.00
CA VAL A 224 41.58 -29.07 17.52
C VAL A 224 43.00 -28.46 17.54
N ALA A 225 43.32 -27.56 16.60
CA ALA A 225 44.65 -26.95 16.52
C ALA A 225 44.91 -25.85 17.58
N ARG A 226 43.86 -25.19 18.12
CA ARG A 226 44.03 -24.09 19.08
C ARG A 226 44.02 -24.52 20.55
N ALA A 227 43.27 -25.56 20.92
CA ALA A 227 43.20 -26.02 22.30
C ALA A 227 44.53 -26.60 22.82
N SER A 228 45.36 -27.18 21.94
CA SER A 228 46.64 -27.78 22.33
C SER A 228 47.79 -26.78 22.58
N GLY A 229 47.68 -25.54 22.08
CA GLY A 229 48.74 -24.54 22.22
C GLY A 229 48.69 -23.77 23.55
N ASP A 230 47.48 -23.42 23.99
CA ASP A 230 47.29 -22.58 25.18
C ASP A 230 47.55 -23.36 26.48
N ASP A 231 47.18 -24.64 26.56
CA ASP A 231 47.39 -25.46 27.77
C ASP A 231 48.88 -25.67 28.09
N ARG A 232 49.73 -25.76 27.05
CA ARG A 232 51.19 -25.91 27.21
C ARG A 232 51.83 -24.63 27.75
N HIS A 233 51.37 -23.47 27.29
CA HIS A 233 51.85 -22.16 27.77
C HIS A 233 51.48 -21.92 29.24
N TRP A 234 50.26 -22.28 29.65
CA TRP A 234 49.85 -22.17 31.06
C TRP A 234 50.63 -23.14 31.95
N SER A 235 50.84 -24.38 31.52
CA SER A 235 51.64 -25.37 32.26
C SER A 235 53.09 -24.93 32.48
N GLU A 236 53.73 -24.32 31.48
CA GLU A 236 55.08 -23.76 31.61
C GLU A 236 55.12 -22.56 32.57
N ARG A 237 54.12 -21.66 32.51
CA ARG A 237 54.05 -20.50 33.41
C ARG A 237 53.84 -20.93 34.88
N PHE A 238 52.97 -21.90 35.15
CA PHE A 238 52.77 -22.42 36.50
C PHE A 238 54.02 -23.12 37.03
N SER A 239 54.69 -23.93 36.20
CA SER A 239 55.95 -24.58 36.58
C SER A 239 57.03 -23.57 37.00
N ARG A 240 57.20 -22.47 36.23
CA ARG A 240 58.15 -21.40 36.57
C ARG A 240 57.81 -20.70 37.89
N LEU A 241 56.53 -20.41 38.14
CA LEU A 241 56.08 -19.77 39.37
C LEU A 241 56.29 -20.67 40.59
N GLN A 242 56.01 -21.97 40.45
CA GLN A 242 56.22 -22.94 41.51
C GLN A 242 57.71 -23.08 41.86
N GLN A 243 58.58 -23.09 40.84
CA GLN A 243 60.03 -23.15 41.06
C GLN A 243 60.56 -21.92 41.79
N ARG A 244 60.13 -20.71 41.42
CA ARG A 244 60.48 -19.47 42.15
C ARG A 244 60.05 -19.50 43.61
N LEU A 245 58.87 -20.07 43.90
CA LEU A 245 58.38 -20.23 45.27
C LEU A 245 59.26 -21.19 46.09
N GLU A 246 59.65 -22.32 45.50
CA GLU A 246 60.53 -23.29 46.15
C GLU A 246 61.93 -22.73 46.40
N ASP A 247 62.49 -22.00 45.44
CA ASP A 247 63.82 -21.40 45.56
C ASP A 247 63.83 -20.31 46.65
N ALA A 248 62.81 -19.43 46.67
CA ALA A 248 62.67 -18.42 47.73
C ALA A 248 62.47 -19.06 49.12
N GLN A 249 61.73 -20.16 49.22
CA GLN A 249 61.55 -20.89 50.48
C GLN A 249 62.86 -21.51 50.98
N LYS A 250 63.62 -22.14 50.08
CA LYS A 250 64.93 -22.72 50.41
C LYS A 250 65.92 -21.65 50.85
N GLU A 251 65.93 -20.48 50.22
CA GLU A 251 66.85 -19.40 50.60
C GLU A 251 66.49 -18.79 51.95
N ILE A 252 65.20 -18.60 52.25
CA ILE A 252 64.74 -18.19 53.60
C ILE A 252 65.17 -19.22 54.66
N GLU A 253 65.04 -20.51 54.36
CA GLU A 253 65.41 -21.57 55.30
C GLU A 253 66.94 -21.65 55.49
N ARG A 254 67.70 -21.46 54.42
CA ARG A 254 69.16 -21.34 54.47
C ARG A 254 69.61 -20.16 55.32
N LEU A 255 69.04 -18.97 55.10
CA LEU A 255 69.35 -17.76 55.87
C LEU A 255 68.97 -17.89 57.35
N ARG A 256 67.93 -18.66 57.67
CA ARG A 256 67.58 -19.00 59.06
C ARG A 256 68.61 -19.91 59.74
N VAL A 257 69.20 -20.84 59.00
CA VAL A 257 70.19 -21.78 59.54
C VAL A 257 71.59 -21.17 59.62
N SER A 258 71.94 -20.26 58.69
CA SER A 258 73.28 -19.68 58.60
C SER A 258 73.55 -18.50 59.55
N SER A 259 72.53 -17.96 60.23
CA SER A 259 72.64 -16.62 60.82
C SER A 259 72.14 -16.56 62.26
N GLY A 260 73.06 -16.58 63.22
CA GLY A 260 72.81 -16.09 64.59
C GLY A 260 72.70 -14.56 64.68
N THR A 261 72.94 -13.85 63.56
CA THR A 261 72.83 -12.40 63.37
C THR A 261 72.56 -12.10 61.88
N GLY A 262 71.50 -12.68 61.32
CA GLY A 262 71.12 -12.46 59.91
C GLY A 262 70.52 -11.07 59.72
N ASP A 263 70.93 -10.38 58.65
CA ASP A 263 70.40 -9.07 58.25
C ASP A 263 68.88 -9.19 58.08
N HIS A 264 68.14 -8.64 59.05
CA HIS A 264 66.69 -8.75 59.13
C HIS A 264 66.01 -8.21 57.86
N ASP A 265 66.64 -7.25 57.19
CA ASP A 265 66.14 -6.61 55.98
C ASP A 265 66.12 -7.58 54.78
N GLU A 266 67.13 -8.45 54.64
CA GLU A 266 67.20 -9.42 53.54
C GLU A 266 66.13 -10.53 53.69
N VAL A 267 65.84 -10.94 54.93
CA VAL A 267 64.78 -11.91 55.22
C VAL A 267 63.38 -11.31 54.97
N GLU A 268 63.18 -10.03 55.27
CA GLU A 268 61.92 -9.33 54.99
C GLU A 268 61.70 -9.11 53.48
N ASP A 269 62.74 -8.78 52.72
CA ASP A 269 62.61 -8.62 51.27
C ASP A 269 62.29 -9.95 50.57
N LEU A 270 62.90 -11.06 50.99
CA LEU A 270 62.54 -12.40 50.50
C LEU A 270 61.13 -12.81 50.90
N ARG A 271 60.64 -12.41 52.08
CA ARG A 271 59.24 -12.62 52.48
C ARG A 271 58.27 -11.85 51.59
N ARG A 272 58.59 -10.60 51.25
CA ARG A 272 57.78 -9.79 50.32
C ARG A 272 57.76 -10.40 48.92
N GLU A 273 58.91 -10.89 48.42
CA GLU A 273 58.95 -11.57 47.12
C GLU A 273 58.12 -12.86 47.13
N LEU A 274 58.19 -13.64 48.21
CA LEU A 274 57.42 -14.87 48.38
C LEU A 274 55.91 -14.58 48.44
N GLU A 275 55.49 -13.50 49.12
CA GLU A 275 54.10 -13.08 49.16
C GLU A 275 53.60 -12.57 47.79
N ALA A 276 54.44 -11.82 47.06
CA ALA A 276 54.15 -11.39 45.70
C ALA A 276 54.00 -12.57 44.73
N ALA A 277 54.89 -13.56 44.80
CA ALA A 277 54.80 -14.78 43.98
C ALA A 277 53.57 -15.63 44.33
N ARG A 278 53.19 -15.72 45.62
CA ARG A 278 51.93 -16.39 46.04
C ARG A 278 50.69 -15.66 45.56
N LYS A 279 50.73 -14.33 45.48
CA LYS A 279 49.63 -13.53 44.92
C LYS A 279 49.53 -13.74 43.42
N GLU A 280 50.64 -13.65 42.68
CA GLU A 280 50.67 -13.90 41.24
C GLU A 280 50.20 -15.32 40.89
N SER A 281 50.57 -16.33 41.69
CA SER A 281 50.11 -17.70 41.51
C SER A 281 48.59 -17.83 41.68
N ARG A 282 48.01 -17.18 42.70
CA ARG A 282 46.55 -17.15 42.91
C ARG A 282 45.82 -16.44 41.77
N ASP A 283 46.32 -15.28 41.36
CA ASP A 283 45.72 -14.49 40.26
C ASP A 283 45.81 -15.25 38.93
N SER A 284 46.94 -15.93 38.67
CA SER A 284 47.12 -16.77 37.47
C SER A 284 46.21 -17.99 37.47
N ARG A 285 45.99 -18.63 38.64
CA ARG A 285 45.02 -19.73 38.77
C ARG A 285 43.59 -19.25 38.53
N GLY A 286 43.20 -18.12 39.12
CA GLY A 286 41.88 -17.52 38.90
C GLY A 286 41.65 -17.15 37.43
N ALA A 287 42.67 -16.62 36.74
CA ALA A 287 42.60 -16.33 35.32
C ALA A 287 42.46 -17.60 34.46
N TYR A 288 43.17 -18.67 34.80
CA TYR A 288 43.04 -19.96 34.10
C TYR A 288 41.66 -20.60 34.32
N GLU A 289 41.15 -20.59 35.55
CA GLU A 289 39.81 -21.12 35.88
C GLU A 289 38.70 -20.35 35.18
N ALA A 290 38.77 -19.01 35.13
CA ALA A 290 37.82 -18.20 34.38
C ALA A 290 37.86 -18.48 32.86
N LEU A 291 39.04 -18.75 32.32
CA LEU A 291 39.21 -19.10 30.90
C LEU A 291 38.61 -20.48 30.63
N ARG A 292 38.83 -21.45 31.52
CA ARG A 292 38.24 -22.78 31.44
C ARG A 292 36.72 -22.77 31.56
N GLU A 293 36.16 -22.04 32.53
CA GLU A 293 34.70 -21.87 32.65
C GLU A 293 34.08 -21.24 31.40
N SER A 294 34.78 -20.31 30.74
CA SER A 294 34.27 -19.71 29.49
C SER A 294 34.21 -20.71 28.31
N VAL A 295 35.08 -21.72 28.31
CA VAL A 295 35.12 -22.79 27.31
C VAL A 295 34.07 -23.86 27.63
N ASP A 296 33.94 -24.26 28.90
CA ASP A 296 32.98 -25.28 29.34
C ASP A 296 31.53 -24.77 29.35
N ALA A 297 31.29 -23.46 29.54
CA ALA A 297 29.96 -22.85 29.48
C ALA A 297 29.33 -22.83 28.07
N GLY A 298 29.95 -23.45 27.07
CA GLY A 298 29.30 -23.75 25.78
C GLY A 298 28.82 -22.52 25.02
N ASN A 299 29.40 -21.34 25.26
CA ASN A 299 29.00 -20.10 24.60
C ASN A 299 29.59 -19.98 23.18
N THR A 300 29.50 -21.06 22.41
CA THR A 300 29.80 -21.14 20.96
C THR A 300 28.56 -20.88 20.11
N GLY A 301 27.54 -20.22 20.69
CA GLY A 301 26.50 -19.55 19.92
C GLY A 301 27.03 -18.27 19.26
N PRO A 302 26.53 -17.88 18.07
CA PRO A 302 27.01 -16.71 17.33
C PRO A 302 26.84 -15.36 18.07
N ASP A 303 26.20 -15.33 19.24
CA ASP A 303 26.03 -14.14 20.07
C ASP A 303 27.06 -14.01 21.23
N GLY A 304 27.85 -15.05 21.54
CA GLY A 304 28.87 -15.01 22.61
C GLY A 304 30.10 -14.14 22.29
N ILE A 305 30.30 -13.77 21.02
CA ILE A 305 31.42 -12.92 20.58
C ILE A 305 31.09 -11.41 20.72
N LYS A 306 29.86 -11.05 21.12
CA LYS A 306 29.45 -9.64 21.21
C LYS A 306 29.92 -8.91 22.48
N ALA A 307 30.36 -9.62 23.52
CA ALA A 307 30.82 -8.99 24.77
C ALA A 307 32.24 -8.39 24.72
N ARG A 308 32.96 -8.52 23.59
CA ARG A 308 34.34 -7.97 23.43
C ARG A 308 34.49 -6.94 22.31
N ARG A 309 33.40 -6.26 21.93
CA ARG A 309 33.42 -5.23 20.87
C ARG A 309 32.86 -3.89 21.34
N VAL A 310 33.41 -3.37 22.44
CA VAL A 310 33.33 -1.94 22.74
C VAL A 310 34.35 -1.25 21.84
N HIS A 311 33.88 -0.74 20.69
CA HIS A 311 34.49 0.24 19.76
C HIS A 311 34.16 -0.07 18.29
N SER A 312 32.88 0.03 17.90
CA SER A 312 32.51 0.27 16.49
C SER A 312 31.04 0.69 16.35
N ALA A 313 30.61 1.74 17.07
CA ALA A 313 29.31 2.38 16.85
C ALA A 313 29.28 3.25 15.58
N THR A 314 30.37 3.30 14.80
CA THR A 314 30.51 4.15 13.61
C THR A 314 30.30 3.42 12.29
N LYS A 315 30.09 2.09 12.27
CA LYS A 315 29.91 1.32 11.01
C LYS A 315 28.46 1.01 10.63
N GLU A 316 27.50 1.09 11.55
CA GLU A 316 26.07 0.94 11.21
C GLU A 316 25.48 2.22 10.59
N ALA A 317 26.12 3.37 10.78
CA ALA A 317 25.77 4.62 10.09
C ALA A 317 26.19 4.64 8.60
N GLU A 318 27.20 3.85 8.19
CA GLU A 318 27.62 3.75 6.79
C GLU A 318 26.77 2.77 5.97
N ALA A 319 26.20 1.74 6.59
CA ALA A 319 25.35 0.76 5.90
C ALA A 319 23.98 1.34 5.47
N ALA A 320 23.48 2.36 6.18
CA ALA A 320 22.27 3.09 5.79
C ALA A 320 22.50 4.04 4.58
N SER A 321 23.75 4.32 4.22
CA SER A 321 24.13 5.27 3.14
C SER A 321 24.20 4.62 1.76
N VAL A 322 24.30 3.29 1.66
CA VAL A 322 24.51 2.58 0.38
C VAL A 322 23.20 2.30 -0.37
N GLY A 323 22.07 2.24 0.32
CA GLY A 323 20.73 2.00 -0.28
C GLY A 323 20.14 3.17 -1.10
N GLN A 324 20.81 4.31 -1.15
CA GLN A 324 20.30 5.56 -1.74
C GLN A 324 20.87 5.90 -3.14
N ARG A 325 21.69 5.03 -3.76
CA ARG A 325 22.36 5.34 -5.05
C ARG A 325 21.76 4.69 -6.31
N TRP A 326 20.66 3.94 -6.20
CA TRP A 326 20.03 3.27 -7.36
C TRP A 326 18.58 3.68 -7.66
N ALA A 327 18.08 4.76 -7.07
CA ALA A 327 16.73 5.29 -7.37
C ALA A 327 16.80 6.40 -8.45
N PRO A 328 16.00 6.32 -9.53
CA PRO A 328 15.91 7.35 -10.57
C PRO A 328 15.51 8.74 -10.03
N PRO A 329 15.84 9.84 -10.73
CA PRO A 329 15.76 11.22 -10.20
C PRO A 329 14.36 11.72 -9.76
N GLY A 330 13.27 10.99 -10.07
CA GLY A 330 11.90 11.38 -9.75
C GLY A 330 11.34 10.86 -8.41
N PHE A 331 12.07 10.05 -7.65
CA PHE A 331 11.56 9.38 -6.43
C PHE A 331 12.19 9.87 -5.11
N ARG A 332 12.91 10.99 -5.12
CA ARG A 332 13.47 11.60 -3.91
C ARG A 332 12.58 12.75 -3.42
N ALA A 333 11.48 12.42 -2.78
CA ALA A 333 10.74 13.34 -1.90
C ALA A 333 10.91 12.78 -0.47
N GLY A 334 11.64 13.43 0.42
CA GLY A 334 11.26 14.73 0.97
C GLY A 334 10.47 14.50 2.25
N ARG A 335 11.09 13.82 3.21
CA ARG A 335 10.57 13.73 4.59
C ARG A 335 11.45 14.64 5.42
N ASP A 336 10.82 15.68 5.96
CA ASP A 336 11.26 16.60 7.02
C ASP A 336 11.36 18.07 6.56
N SER A 337 10.21 18.75 6.52
CA SER A 337 9.99 20.04 7.21
C SER A 337 8.65 20.71 6.81
N ALA A 338 7.97 21.29 7.81
CA ALA A 338 6.83 22.22 7.78
C ALA A 338 5.46 21.64 7.33
N VAL A 339 4.38 21.53 8.11
CA VAL A 339 3.85 22.28 9.26
C VAL A 339 4.02 23.80 9.12
N THR A 340 2.87 24.47 8.99
CA THR A 340 2.62 25.92 8.88
C THR A 340 2.63 26.54 7.48
N THR A 341 1.59 27.34 7.27
CA THR A 341 1.23 28.21 6.14
C THR A 341 0.83 27.52 4.84
N GLY A 342 -0.48 27.54 4.59
CA GLY A 342 -1.07 27.20 3.31
C GLY A 342 -0.68 28.22 2.24
N ASP A 343 -0.35 27.68 1.08
CA ASP A 343 -0.62 28.26 -0.24
C ASP A 343 -0.38 27.13 -1.25
N MET A 344 -1.47 26.58 -1.81
CA MET A 344 -1.37 25.62 -2.91
C MET A 344 -1.28 26.40 -4.23
N ILE A 345 -0.12 26.32 -4.86
CA ILE A 345 0.09 26.74 -6.25
C ILE A 345 -0.51 25.64 -7.15
N PRO A 346 -1.47 25.95 -8.05
CA PRO A 346 -2.00 24.96 -8.98
C PRO A 346 -1.00 24.65 -10.09
N ILE A 347 -0.75 23.35 -10.29
CA ILE A 347 -0.02 22.82 -11.45
C ILE A 347 -0.94 22.90 -12.66
N THR A 348 -0.67 23.86 -13.56
CA THR A 348 -1.30 23.96 -14.87
C THR A 348 -0.80 22.83 -15.78
N VAL A 349 -1.68 21.87 -16.10
CA VAL A 349 -1.47 20.95 -17.23
C VAL A 349 -2.16 21.56 -18.45
N LYS A 350 -1.39 21.87 -19.48
CA LYS A 350 -1.92 22.35 -20.78
C LYS A 350 -2.69 21.21 -21.45
N THR A 351 -3.99 21.39 -21.67
CA THR A 351 -4.82 20.54 -22.52
C THR A 351 -4.93 21.17 -23.91
N GLU A 352 -4.21 20.61 -24.87
CA GLU A 352 -4.46 20.84 -26.30
C GLU A 352 -5.30 19.67 -26.82
N PHE A 353 -6.62 19.83 -26.90
CA PHE A 353 -7.47 19.03 -27.80
C PHE A 353 -8.69 19.87 -28.21
N SER A 354 -8.47 20.72 -29.20
CA SER A 354 -9.50 21.31 -30.04
C SER A 354 -9.92 20.28 -31.09
N PHE A 355 -11.18 19.83 -31.12
CA PHE A 355 -11.96 19.48 -32.32
C PHE A 355 -13.36 19.03 -31.92
N LEU A 356 -14.36 19.92 -32.02
CA LEU A 356 -15.75 19.53 -32.22
C LEU A 356 -16.35 20.41 -33.34
N PRO A 357 -17.08 19.82 -34.30
CA PRO A 357 -17.72 20.55 -35.38
C PRO A 357 -18.99 21.26 -34.89
N ARG A 358 -19.16 22.51 -35.32
CA ARG A 358 -20.40 23.28 -35.16
C ARG A 358 -21.51 22.65 -36.02
N LEU A 359 -22.63 22.28 -35.42
CA LEU A 359 -23.88 22.05 -36.14
C LEU A 359 -24.72 23.34 -36.08
N ARG A 360 -25.25 23.71 -37.24
CA ARG A 360 -26.14 24.85 -37.48
C ARG A 360 -27.58 24.49 -37.20
#